data_AF-U4LJV8-F1
#
_entry.id   AF-U4LJV8-F1
#
_cell.length_a   1.000
_cell.length_b   1.000
_cell.length_c   1.000
_cell.angle_alpha   90.00
_cell.angle_beta   90.00
_cell.angle_gamma   90.00
#
_symmetry.space_group_name_H-M   'P 1'
#
loop_
_entity.id
_entity.type
_entity.pdbx_description
1 polymer ?
#
loop_
_entity_poly.entity_id
_entity_poly.type
_entity_poly.pdbx_seq_one_letter_code
_entity_poly.pdbx_strand_id
1 'polypeptide(L)'
;MVQRNHLEASRFSTVLPDLDQQTADSTHDTAHIDAPENTAPVTFNIMQGVTIEELTKDNDQLERALIAVSKDFTIKDEIIEYLITQREELVDRKLAPSKDNRDPSDTRREIKHLTLIKQLTLEVKRLKAELEVAHKQRKNTLETQKLIDHLAKENRQLKEERAITEEHKGKKRPDDELSTHREHLKSTTDMEKRIQELEEKNNRLNKNLAVAKKNPKAAPKTEKKIEKLKEQKASLKKEVAFLRQREIDMKFKECHKANQDGVSKDMAKVLKRYYEMEEQFGQMKIQIKKDLETLHAENEQKIQRKVEDRLTENEQKIQKQLAECFEDNKKSIQEHGKEIKQQIEERLGENEMRYREHDKQVQERLGVNEVIWGHAQEMKQHVKESLAGHNQKIKESISEHDYKMKESIVRHDHQIKESIARNDQNIKERLDECLKDNEKRMQEHEKKVQGQADHILASARHMEQAAHKAVDAHAVVLSEINEQGYFTRMIPMKKIPDGMVQVTGVHGEGCLYVQRNKIPTYNHFRSLIKSAWGLTLSNNCYIHVWDQGSFYSGYRRITITPDSGCLNGHKFTCTN
;
A
#
# COMPACT_ATOMS: atom_id res chain seq x y z
N MET A 1 19.08 -52.38 17.96
CA MET A 1 18.07 -51.42 17.48
C MET A 1 18.83 -50.20 16.97
N VAL A 2 18.78 -49.96 15.67
CA VAL A 2 19.75 -49.17 14.89
C VAL A 2 19.54 -47.65 15.06
N GLN A 3 20.59 -46.91 15.43
CA GLN A 3 20.64 -45.45 15.46
C GLN A 3 20.97 -44.88 14.06
N ARG A 4 20.17 -43.89 13.63
CA ARG A 4 20.41 -43.08 12.43
C ARG A 4 20.99 -41.73 12.85
N ASN A 5 22.16 -41.42 12.33
CA ASN A 5 22.82 -40.12 12.43
C ASN A 5 22.19 -39.12 11.45
N HIS A 6 22.02 -37.87 11.87
CA HIS A 6 21.91 -36.71 10.98
C HIS A 6 22.99 -35.69 11.38
N LEU A 7 23.92 -35.45 10.46
CA LEU A 7 24.90 -34.36 10.47
C LEU A 7 24.27 -33.13 9.81
N GLU A 8 24.36 -31.97 10.47
CA GLU A 8 24.25 -30.66 9.82
C GLU A 8 25.63 -30.04 9.66
N ALA A 9 25.86 -29.48 8.47
CA ALA A 9 27.13 -28.93 8.02
C ALA A 9 27.25 -27.44 8.39
N SER A 10 28.31 -27.12 9.12
CA SER A 10 28.78 -25.74 9.35
C SER A 10 29.70 -25.32 8.20
N ARG A 11 29.36 -24.24 7.49
CA ARG A 11 30.23 -23.57 6.51
C ARG A 11 30.79 -22.30 7.14
N PHE A 12 32.08 -22.32 7.46
CA PHE A 12 32.91 -21.14 7.66
C PHE A 12 33.39 -20.64 6.29
N SER A 13 33.27 -19.33 6.04
CA SER A 13 33.95 -18.64 4.94
C SER A 13 34.67 -17.43 5.50
N THR A 14 35.99 -17.46 5.39
CA THR A 14 36.93 -16.40 5.74
C THR A 14 37.77 -16.17 4.48
N VAL A 15 37.83 -14.95 3.93
CA VAL A 15 39.05 -14.33 3.33
C VAL A 15 38.80 -12.82 3.21
N LEU A 16 39.87 -12.08 3.50
CA LEU A 16 40.11 -10.64 3.62
C LEU A 16 39.97 -9.80 2.32
N PRO A 17 40.09 -8.44 2.43
CA PRO A 17 39.89 -7.48 1.35
C PRO A 17 41.19 -7.08 0.65
N ASP A 18 41.08 -6.59 -0.59
CA ASP A 18 42.13 -5.82 -1.24
C ASP A 18 41.69 -4.38 -1.50
N LEU A 19 42.56 -3.49 -1.04
CA LEU A 19 42.65 -2.08 -1.36
C LEU A 19 43.44 -1.97 -2.67
N ASP A 20 43.00 -1.15 -3.62
CA ASP A 20 43.98 -0.38 -4.38
C ASP A 20 43.36 0.91 -4.97
N GLN A 21 44.13 1.97 -4.76
CA GLN A 21 43.98 3.31 -5.29
C GLN A 21 44.44 3.35 -6.76
N GLN A 22 43.73 4.10 -7.60
CA GLN A 22 44.42 4.90 -8.61
C GLN A 22 43.59 6.09 -9.09
N THR A 23 44.29 7.22 -9.08
CA THR A 23 44.04 8.56 -9.60
C THR A 23 43.93 8.62 -11.12
N ALA A 24 43.10 9.50 -11.67
CA ALA A 24 43.52 10.63 -12.53
C ALA A 24 42.35 11.25 -13.33
N ASP A 25 42.44 12.57 -13.43
CA ASP A 25 41.81 13.55 -14.32
C ASP A 25 41.31 13.07 -15.70
N SER A 26 40.21 13.66 -16.20
CA SER A 26 40.30 14.83 -17.12
C SER A 26 38.97 15.17 -17.81
N THR A 27 38.78 16.50 -17.92
CA THR A 27 38.21 17.27 -19.05
C THR A 27 36.80 17.02 -19.61
N HIS A 28 36.02 18.11 -19.58
CA HIS A 28 35.15 18.67 -20.61
C HIS A 28 34.62 17.74 -21.71
N ASP A 29 33.28 17.64 -21.80
CA ASP A 29 32.62 17.89 -23.08
C ASP A 29 31.19 18.41 -22.90
N THR A 30 30.93 19.51 -23.61
CA THR A 30 29.69 20.28 -23.65
C THR A 30 28.88 19.78 -24.83
N ALA A 31 27.86 18.95 -24.60
CA ALA A 31 26.97 18.47 -25.66
C ALA A 31 25.79 19.43 -25.84
N HIS A 32 25.86 20.18 -26.95
CA HIS A 32 24.77 20.89 -27.61
C HIS A 32 23.59 19.93 -27.88
N ILE A 33 22.39 20.25 -27.40
CA ILE A 33 21.15 19.60 -27.83
C ILE A 33 20.35 20.62 -28.62
N ASP A 34 20.28 20.39 -29.94
CA ASP A 34 19.39 21.10 -30.85
C ASP A 34 17.94 20.68 -30.62
N ALA A 35 17.07 21.68 -30.52
CA ALA A 35 15.63 21.52 -30.50
C ALA A 35 15.08 21.39 -31.94
N PRO A 36 14.11 20.49 -32.22
CA PRO A 36 13.28 20.63 -33.40
C PRO A 36 12.01 21.41 -33.07
N GLU A 37 11.92 22.62 -33.63
CA GLU A 37 10.67 23.33 -33.86
C GLU A 37 9.78 22.51 -34.80
N ASN A 38 8.61 22.09 -34.32
CA ASN A 38 7.50 21.72 -35.20
C ASN A 38 6.17 22.11 -34.56
N THR A 39 5.76 23.34 -34.87
CA THR A 39 4.47 23.93 -34.52
C THR A 39 3.43 23.56 -35.58
N ALA A 40 2.60 22.56 -35.29
CA ALA A 40 1.28 22.44 -35.91
C ALA A 40 0.22 23.00 -34.94
N PRO A 41 -0.73 23.83 -35.40
CA PRO A 41 -1.76 24.40 -34.53
C PRO A 41 -2.83 23.34 -34.24
N VAL A 42 -2.77 22.74 -33.04
CA VAL A 42 -3.88 21.94 -32.52
C VAL A 42 -5.02 22.89 -32.15
N THR A 43 -6.05 22.94 -32.98
CA THR A 43 -7.31 23.61 -32.69
C THR A 43 -8.09 22.71 -31.72
N PHE A 44 -8.14 23.10 -30.44
CA PHE A 44 -8.89 22.39 -29.42
C PHE A 44 -10.36 22.82 -29.48
N ASN A 45 -11.18 22.05 -30.20
CA ASN A 45 -12.63 22.12 -30.07
C ASN A 45 -13.04 21.51 -28.73
N ILE A 46 -13.72 22.30 -27.91
CA ILE A 46 -14.37 21.86 -26.68
C ILE A 46 -15.48 20.87 -27.08
N MET A 47 -15.18 19.57 -27.01
CA MET A 47 -16.19 18.51 -26.95
C MET A 47 -16.09 17.81 -25.59
N GLN A 48 -17.11 18.09 -24.79
CA GLN A 48 -17.77 17.22 -23.81
C GLN A 48 -17.17 15.79 -23.73
N GLY A 49 -16.59 15.42 -22.58
CA GLY A 49 -16.49 14.00 -22.22
C GLY A 49 -15.28 13.55 -21.40
N VAL A 50 -14.23 14.35 -21.23
CA VAL A 50 -13.09 13.93 -20.38
C VAL A 50 -13.34 14.39 -18.95
N THR A 51 -13.56 13.45 -18.03
CA THR A 51 -13.65 13.75 -16.60
C THR A 51 -12.25 14.03 -16.05
N ILE A 52 -12.13 15.06 -15.20
CA ILE A 52 -10.85 15.51 -14.59
C ILE A 52 -10.15 14.39 -13.79
N GLU A 53 -10.89 13.36 -13.38
CA GLU A 53 -10.35 12.15 -12.74
C GLU A 53 -9.38 11.35 -13.63
N GLU A 54 -9.50 11.43 -14.97
CA GLU A 54 -8.55 10.76 -15.87
C GLU A 54 -7.24 11.56 -16.05
N LEU A 55 -7.28 12.89 -15.89
CA LEU A 55 -6.12 13.78 -16.02
C LEU A 55 -5.18 13.75 -14.81
N THR A 56 -5.63 13.25 -13.65
CA THR A 56 -4.79 13.17 -12.44
C THR A 56 -3.87 11.96 -12.38
N LYS A 57 -3.98 11.02 -13.33
CA LYS A 57 -3.12 9.83 -13.40
C LYS A 57 -1.74 10.09 -13.99
N ASP A 58 -1.55 11.20 -14.70
CA ASP A 58 -0.29 11.52 -15.38
C ASP A 58 0.05 13.01 -15.19
N ASN A 59 0.93 13.28 -14.22
CA ASN A 59 1.24 14.63 -13.73
C ASN A 59 1.78 15.54 -14.85
N ASP A 60 2.48 14.95 -15.83
CA ASP A 60 3.07 15.64 -16.97
C ASP A 60 2.03 16.08 -18.02
N GLN A 61 0.88 15.40 -18.10
CA GLN A 61 -0.24 15.82 -18.95
C GLN A 61 -1.05 16.93 -18.29
N LEU A 62 -1.22 16.88 -16.97
CA LEU A 62 -1.88 17.93 -16.20
C LEU A 62 -1.09 19.24 -16.27
N GLU A 63 0.23 19.18 -16.14
CA GLU A 63 1.10 20.36 -16.23
C GLU A 63 1.06 20.98 -17.65
N ARG A 64 1.06 20.16 -18.71
CA ARG A 64 0.91 20.64 -20.09
C ARG A 64 -0.47 21.24 -20.38
N ALA A 65 -1.54 20.66 -19.84
CA ALA A 65 -2.89 21.19 -19.95
C ALA A 65 -3.03 22.53 -19.21
N LEU A 66 -2.43 22.66 -18.02
CA LEU A 66 -2.40 23.90 -17.24
C LEU A 66 -1.62 25.01 -17.97
N ILE A 67 -0.48 24.68 -18.61
CA ILE A 67 0.29 25.63 -19.42
C ILE A 67 -0.49 26.08 -20.67
N ALA A 68 -1.26 25.18 -21.30
CA ALA A 68 -2.08 25.51 -22.46
C ALA A 68 -3.27 26.44 -22.11
N VAL A 69 -3.91 26.22 -20.96
CA VAL A 69 -5.02 27.06 -20.46
C VAL A 69 -4.53 28.40 -19.89
N SER A 70 -3.25 28.49 -19.51
CA SER A 70 -2.60 29.68 -18.94
C SER A 70 -2.57 30.92 -19.88
N LYS A 71 -3.00 30.80 -21.15
CA LYS A 71 -3.06 31.93 -22.09
C LYS A 71 -4.35 32.77 -21.98
N ASP A 72 -5.37 32.30 -21.28
CA ASP A 72 -6.61 33.06 -21.04
C ASP A 72 -6.73 33.46 -19.55
N PHE A 73 -6.66 34.76 -19.26
CA PHE A 73 -6.57 35.29 -17.89
C PHE A 73 -7.82 35.02 -17.03
N THR A 74 -8.99 34.94 -17.63
CA THR A 74 -10.26 34.66 -16.94
C THR A 74 -10.42 33.21 -16.52
N ILE A 75 -9.85 32.26 -17.28
CA ILE A 75 -9.92 30.83 -16.95
C ILE A 75 -8.92 30.47 -15.84
N LYS A 76 -7.84 31.26 -15.68
CA LYS A 76 -6.85 31.07 -14.60
C LYS A 76 -7.45 31.18 -13.21
N ASP A 77 -8.28 32.18 -12.94
CA ASP A 77 -8.78 32.42 -11.59
C ASP A 77 -9.79 31.34 -11.16
N GLU A 78 -10.63 30.85 -12.07
CA GLU A 78 -11.59 29.77 -11.80
C GLU A 78 -10.91 28.42 -11.58
N ILE A 79 -9.87 28.11 -12.38
CA ILE A 79 -9.07 26.88 -12.21
C ILE A 79 -8.26 26.93 -10.91
N ILE A 80 -7.68 28.08 -10.57
CA ILE A 80 -6.92 28.23 -9.31
C ILE A 80 -7.84 28.06 -8.11
N GLU A 81 -9.03 28.68 -8.11
CA GLU A 81 -10.04 28.47 -7.05
C GLU A 81 -10.43 27.00 -6.93
N TYR A 82 -10.75 26.34 -8.06
CA TYR A 82 -11.11 24.92 -8.08
C TYR A 82 -9.99 24.02 -7.53
N LEU A 83 -8.74 24.25 -7.92
CA LEU A 83 -7.58 23.49 -7.44
C LEU A 83 -7.31 23.73 -5.95
N ILE A 84 -7.52 24.96 -5.47
CA ILE A 84 -7.43 25.27 -4.03
C ILE A 84 -8.51 24.50 -3.25
N THR A 85 -9.76 24.49 -3.74
CA THR A 85 -10.86 23.75 -3.09
C THR A 85 -10.61 22.25 -3.08
N GLN A 86 -10.18 21.66 -4.19
CA GLN A 86 -9.86 20.23 -4.28
C GLN A 86 -8.70 19.84 -3.34
N ARG A 87 -7.69 20.69 -3.21
CA ARG A 87 -6.56 20.45 -2.31
C ARG A 87 -6.96 20.57 -0.85
N GLU A 88 -7.85 21.49 -0.49
CA GLU A 88 -8.41 21.62 0.87
C GLU A 88 -9.20 20.35 1.26
N GLU A 89 -10.07 19.85 0.37
CA GLU A 89 -10.79 18.60 0.61
C GLU A 89 -9.86 17.40 0.79
N LEU A 90 -8.79 17.32 0.01
CA LEU A 90 -7.83 16.22 0.08
C LEU A 90 -6.98 16.27 1.36
N VAL A 91 -6.61 17.47 1.80
CA VAL A 91 -5.93 17.70 3.09
C VAL A 91 -6.84 17.33 4.25
N ASP A 92 -8.11 17.73 4.23
CA ASP A 92 -9.06 17.41 5.30
C ASP A 92 -9.42 15.91 5.34
N ARG A 93 -9.53 15.23 4.19
CA ARG A 93 -9.68 13.76 4.12
C ARG A 93 -8.46 13.03 4.69
N LYS A 94 -7.25 13.54 4.47
CA LYS A 94 -6.01 12.94 5.01
C LYS A 94 -5.77 13.23 6.49
N LEU A 95 -6.30 14.33 7.02
CA LEU A 95 -6.26 14.67 8.44
C LEU A 95 -7.32 13.93 9.27
N ALA A 96 -8.31 13.29 8.63
CA ALA A 96 -9.27 12.45 9.32
C ALA A 96 -8.56 11.22 9.94
N PRO A 97 -8.89 10.83 11.19
CA PRO A 97 -8.21 9.75 11.88
C PRO A 97 -8.41 8.41 11.15
N SER A 98 -7.36 7.97 10.45
CA SER A 98 -7.29 6.64 9.85
C SER A 98 -7.09 5.57 10.92
N LYS A 99 -7.78 4.43 10.78
CA LYS A 99 -7.63 3.25 11.67
C LYS A 99 -6.46 2.34 11.26
N ASP A 100 -5.67 2.71 10.24
CA ASP A 100 -4.53 1.90 9.81
C ASP A 100 -3.36 2.00 10.80
N ASN A 101 -2.81 0.84 11.18
CA ASN A 101 -1.61 0.68 12.03
C ASN A 101 -0.31 1.11 11.29
N ARG A 102 -0.23 2.34 10.79
CA ARG A 102 1.02 2.90 10.24
C ARG A 102 1.92 3.42 11.35
N ASP A 103 3.22 3.39 11.10
CA ASP A 103 4.26 3.88 12.01
C ASP A 103 3.94 5.31 12.51
N PRO A 104 3.92 5.55 13.83
CA PRO A 104 3.65 6.86 14.44
C PRO A 104 4.62 7.97 14.02
N SER A 105 5.83 7.62 13.56
CA SER A 105 6.88 8.58 13.21
C SER A 105 6.63 9.25 11.85
N ASP A 106 6.21 8.49 10.84
CA ASP A 106 5.90 9.00 9.50
C ASP A 106 4.61 9.83 9.49
N THR A 107 3.59 9.39 10.24
CA THR A 107 2.34 10.13 10.41
C THR A 107 2.56 11.50 11.06
N ARG A 108 3.52 11.63 12.00
CA ARG A 108 3.83 12.92 12.64
C ARG A 108 4.45 13.93 11.69
N ARG A 109 5.27 13.47 10.73
CA ARG A 109 5.91 14.33 9.73
C ARG A 109 4.90 14.77 8.68
N GLU A 110 4.05 13.86 8.21
CA GLU A 110 2.99 14.16 7.24
C GLU A 110 1.96 15.15 7.83
N ILE A 111 1.56 15.00 9.10
CA ILE A 111 0.68 15.95 9.78
C ILE A 111 1.28 17.37 9.87
N LYS A 112 2.59 17.49 10.15
CA LYS A 112 3.27 18.81 10.16
C LYS A 112 3.26 19.47 8.79
N HIS A 113 3.54 18.72 7.72
CA HIS A 113 3.50 19.26 6.36
C HIS A 113 2.08 19.67 5.93
N LEU A 114 1.06 18.86 6.26
CA LEU A 114 -0.33 19.19 5.98
C LEU A 114 -0.80 20.43 6.75
N THR A 115 -0.32 20.62 7.99
CA THR A 115 -0.64 21.81 8.80
C THR A 115 -0.02 23.08 8.18
N LEU A 116 1.23 22.99 7.72
CA LEU A 116 1.90 24.11 7.05
C LEU A 116 1.22 24.49 5.73
N ILE A 117 0.79 23.49 4.93
CA ILE A 117 0.03 23.72 3.70
C ILE A 117 -1.28 24.45 4.00
N LYS A 118 -2.00 24.06 5.07
CA LYS A 118 -3.25 24.71 5.46
C LYS A 118 -3.04 26.18 5.88
N GLN A 119 -1.95 26.48 6.59
CA GLN A 119 -1.58 27.86 6.93
C GLN A 119 -1.24 28.71 5.70
N LEU A 120 -0.47 28.16 4.76
CA LEU A 120 -0.12 28.88 3.52
C LEU A 120 -1.36 29.17 2.66
N THR A 121 -2.30 28.23 2.56
CA THR A 121 -3.55 28.44 1.82
C THR A 121 -4.39 29.57 2.42
N LEU A 122 -4.48 29.66 3.75
CA LEU A 122 -5.16 30.74 4.44
C LEU A 122 -4.50 32.10 4.18
N GLU A 123 -3.18 32.14 4.18
CA GLU A 123 -2.43 33.38 3.95
C GLU A 123 -2.58 33.90 2.51
N VAL A 124 -2.60 33.00 1.52
CA VAL A 124 -2.89 33.36 0.12
C VAL A 124 -4.30 33.93 -0.03
N LYS A 125 -5.31 33.35 0.64
CA LYS A 125 -6.68 33.89 0.66
C LYS A 125 -6.73 35.30 1.28
N ARG A 126 -5.99 35.53 2.37
CA ARG A 126 -5.87 36.86 3.01
C ARG A 126 -5.27 37.89 2.05
N LEU A 127 -4.13 37.57 1.45
CA LEU A 127 -3.44 38.47 0.52
C LEU A 127 -4.27 38.78 -0.73
N LYS A 128 -5.04 37.81 -1.24
CA LYS A 128 -5.97 38.02 -2.38
C LYS A 128 -7.08 39.02 -2.02
N ALA A 129 -7.65 38.91 -0.81
CA ALA A 129 -8.66 39.85 -0.33
C ALA A 129 -8.09 41.27 -0.16
N GLU A 130 -6.87 41.40 0.37
CA GLU A 130 -6.17 42.70 0.50
C GLU A 130 -5.89 43.34 -0.86
N LEU A 131 -5.50 42.53 -1.85
CA LEU A 131 -5.26 43.00 -3.21
C LEU A 131 -6.54 43.52 -3.87
N GLU A 132 -7.69 42.85 -3.69
CA GLU A 132 -8.98 43.34 -4.20
C GLU A 132 -9.38 44.68 -3.57
N VAL A 133 -9.15 44.86 -2.28
CA VAL A 133 -9.41 46.12 -1.58
C VAL A 133 -8.53 47.25 -2.14
N ALA A 134 -7.24 46.99 -2.32
CA ALA A 134 -6.32 47.93 -2.94
C ALA A 134 -6.73 48.30 -4.38
N HIS A 135 -7.20 47.31 -5.16
CA HIS A 135 -7.70 47.54 -6.51
C HIS A 135 -8.96 48.42 -6.55
N LYS A 136 -9.90 48.22 -5.62
CA LYS A 136 -11.09 49.08 -5.47
C LYS A 136 -10.70 50.51 -5.07
N GLN A 137 -9.75 50.67 -4.17
CA GLN A 137 -9.24 51.98 -3.76
C GLN A 137 -8.59 52.73 -4.93
N ARG A 138 -7.75 52.06 -5.73
CA ARG A 138 -7.11 52.64 -6.92
C ARG A 138 -8.11 53.12 -7.97
N LYS A 139 -9.22 52.39 -8.15
CA LYS A 139 -10.30 52.77 -9.08
C LYS A 139 -10.97 54.08 -8.64
N ASN A 140 -11.14 54.30 -7.33
CA ASN A 140 -11.69 55.54 -6.77
C ASN A 140 -10.72 56.73 -6.92
N THR A 141 -9.42 56.50 -6.86
CA THR A 141 -8.41 57.55 -7.11
C THR A 141 -8.46 58.05 -8.56
N LEU A 142 -8.69 57.16 -9.53
CA LEU A 142 -8.81 57.53 -10.95
C LEU A 142 -10.07 58.38 -11.22
N GLU A 143 -11.20 58.05 -10.58
CA GLU A 143 -12.43 58.86 -10.64
C GLU A 143 -12.23 60.25 -10.01
N THR A 144 -11.49 60.31 -8.90
CA THR A 144 -11.16 61.57 -8.22
C THR A 144 -10.27 62.47 -9.08
N GLN A 145 -9.29 61.88 -9.79
CA GLN A 145 -8.45 62.61 -10.73
C GLN A 145 -9.26 63.20 -11.90
N LYS A 146 -10.21 62.43 -12.47
CA LYS A 146 -11.11 62.94 -13.52
C LYS A 146 -11.95 64.12 -13.03
N LEU A 147 -12.40 64.11 -11.78
CA LEU A 147 -13.17 65.21 -11.19
C LEU A 147 -12.31 66.47 -11.01
N ILE A 148 -11.06 66.30 -10.57
CA ILE A 148 -10.10 67.40 -10.45
C ILE A 148 -9.83 68.05 -11.81
N ASP A 149 -9.63 67.25 -12.85
CA ASP A 149 -9.38 67.75 -14.22
C ASP A 149 -10.61 68.50 -14.78
N HIS A 150 -11.82 68.01 -14.50
CA HIS A 150 -13.07 68.70 -14.86
C HIS A 150 -13.19 70.07 -14.17
N LEU A 151 -12.99 70.12 -12.85
CA LEU A 151 -13.08 71.35 -12.06
C LEU A 151 -12.00 72.38 -12.47
N ALA A 152 -10.80 71.92 -12.83
CA ALA A 152 -9.74 72.78 -13.34
C ALA A 152 -10.11 73.42 -14.69
N LYS A 153 -10.83 72.70 -15.55
CA LYS A 153 -11.33 73.21 -16.84
C LYS A 153 -12.43 74.27 -16.64
N GLU A 154 -13.38 74.01 -15.76
CA GLU A 154 -14.49 74.92 -15.46
C GLU A 154 -14.01 76.24 -14.83
N ASN A 155 -13.02 76.17 -13.94
CA ASN A 155 -12.39 77.36 -13.36
C ASN A 155 -11.68 78.25 -14.40
N ARG A 156 -11.12 77.68 -15.48
CA ARG A 156 -10.56 78.51 -16.57
C ARG A 156 -11.66 79.27 -17.30
N GLN A 157 -12.77 78.61 -17.61
CA GLN A 157 -13.90 79.22 -18.32
C GLN A 157 -14.51 80.38 -17.52
N LEU A 158 -14.73 80.21 -16.21
CA LEU A 158 -15.22 81.28 -15.35
C LEU A 158 -14.26 82.48 -15.26
N LYS A 159 -12.95 82.25 -15.39
CA LYS A 159 -11.94 83.30 -15.37
C LYS A 159 -11.96 84.11 -16.67
N GLU A 160 -12.17 83.45 -17.81
CA GLU A 160 -12.38 84.09 -19.11
C GLU A 160 -13.67 84.92 -19.13
N GLU A 161 -14.78 84.41 -18.60
CA GLU A 161 -16.06 85.14 -18.53
C GLU A 161 -15.96 86.41 -17.66
N ARG A 162 -15.22 86.34 -16.54
CA ARG A 162 -14.99 87.53 -15.68
C ARG A 162 -14.16 88.60 -16.37
N ALA A 163 -13.15 88.21 -17.15
CA ALA A 163 -12.33 89.15 -17.91
C ALA A 163 -13.18 89.94 -18.94
N ILE A 164 -14.09 89.25 -19.64
CA ILE A 164 -15.02 89.87 -20.60
C ILE A 164 -15.97 90.86 -19.89
N THR A 165 -16.39 90.55 -18.67
CA THR A 165 -17.36 91.36 -17.92
C THR A 165 -16.73 92.63 -17.33
N GLU A 166 -15.45 92.59 -16.95
CA GLU A 166 -14.73 93.79 -16.47
C GLU A 166 -14.38 94.75 -17.60
N GLU A 167 -14.08 94.24 -18.80
CA GLU A 167 -13.81 95.07 -19.99
C GLU A 167 -15.03 95.94 -20.39
N HIS A 168 -16.25 95.50 -20.07
CA HIS A 168 -17.48 96.25 -20.35
C HIS A 168 -17.83 97.33 -19.31
N LYS A 169 -17.15 97.38 -18.15
CA LYS A 169 -17.44 98.39 -17.10
C LYS A 169 -16.58 99.66 -17.20
N GLY A 170 -15.62 99.72 -18.11
CA GLY A 170 -14.65 100.80 -18.24
C GLY A 170 -14.92 101.77 -19.39
N LYS A 171 -16.09 102.43 -19.47
CA LYS A 171 -16.25 103.61 -20.36
C LYS A 171 -17.24 104.62 -19.78
N LYS A 172 -16.71 105.55 -18.99
CA LYS A 172 -17.36 106.82 -18.61
C LYS A 172 -17.51 107.70 -19.85
N ARG A 173 -18.73 108.19 -20.11
CA ARG A 173 -19.01 109.27 -21.07
C ARG A 173 -18.84 110.63 -20.40
N PRO A 174 -18.41 111.67 -21.11
CA PRO A 174 -18.71 113.05 -20.77
C PRO A 174 -20.04 113.46 -21.42
N ASP A 175 -20.95 113.96 -20.59
CA ASP A 175 -22.14 114.72 -20.98
C ASP A 175 -21.72 116.19 -21.16
N ASP A 176 -22.11 116.81 -22.27
CA ASP A 176 -22.83 118.09 -22.31
C ASP A 176 -23.00 118.58 -23.76
N GLU A 177 -24.09 119.32 -23.99
CA GLU A 177 -24.56 119.92 -25.26
C GLU A 177 -25.31 118.98 -26.21
N LEU A 178 -26.66 119.01 -26.17
CA LEU A 178 -27.61 118.86 -27.29
C LEU A 178 -29.05 118.78 -26.74
N SER A 179 -29.55 119.91 -26.23
CA SER A 179 -30.87 119.99 -25.59
C SER A 179 -32.04 120.07 -26.59
N THR A 180 -31.83 120.57 -27.82
CA THR A 180 -32.88 120.72 -28.85
C THR A 180 -32.94 119.58 -29.87
N HIS A 181 -31.95 118.69 -29.91
CA HIS A 181 -31.98 117.43 -30.65
C HIS A 181 -32.55 116.25 -29.82
N ARG A 182 -32.85 116.49 -28.54
CA ARG A 182 -33.23 115.46 -27.56
C ARG A 182 -34.60 114.82 -27.82
N GLU A 183 -35.53 115.50 -28.47
CA GLU A 183 -36.85 114.93 -28.78
C GLU A 183 -36.86 114.09 -30.07
N HIS A 184 -36.05 114.47 -31.08
CA HIS A 184 -35.89 113.68 -32.30
C HIS A 184 -34.96 112.47 -32.10
N LEU A 185 -33.86 112.61 -31.33
CA LEU A 185 -33.04 111.47 -30.90
C LEU A 185 -33.82 110.52 -29.99
N LYS A 186 -34.75 110.99 -29.16
CA LYS A 186 -35.65 110.08 -28.41
C LYS A 186 -36.47 109.23 -29.36
N SER A 187 -37.05 109.81 -30.42
CA SER A 187 -37.82 109.03 -31.40
C SER A 187 -36.97 107.99 -32.15
N THR A 188 -35.74 108.33 -32.56
CA THR A 188 -34.81 107.40 -33.22
C THR A 188 -34.30 106.32 -32.25
N THR A 189 -33.94 106.70 -31.02
CA THR A 189 -33.48 105.78 -29.96
C THR A 189 -34.61 104.83 -29.53
N ASP A 190 -35.85 105.32 -29.46
CA ASP A 190 -37.02 104.49 -29.14
C ASP A 190 -37.33 103.51 -30.27
N MET A 191 -37.12 103.90 -31.54
CA MET A 191 -37.20 102.98 -32.69
C MET A 191 -36.08 101.92 -32.67
N GLU A 192 -34.84 102.30 -32.37
CA GLU A 192 -33.73 101.36 -32.24
C GLU A 192 -33.95 100.37 -31.09
N LYS A 193 -34.41 100.85 -29.92
CA LYS A 193 -34.80 99.98 -28.80
C LYS A 193 -35.92 99.02 -29.19
N ARG A 194 -36.96 99.51 -29.89
CA ARG A 194 -38.06 98.69 -30.40
C ARG A 194 -37.54 97.62 -31.37
N ILE A 195 -36.64 97.97 -32.28
CA ILE A 195 -36.01 97.01 -33.21
C ILE A 195 -35.24 95.94 -32.42
N GLN A 196 -34.44 96.33 -31.42
CA GLN A 196 -33.66 95.41 -30.60
C GLN A 196 -34.55 94.44 -29.79
N GLU A 197 -35.62 94.93 -29.18
CA GLU A 197 -36.62 94.09 -28.49
C GLU A 197 -37.29 93.07 -29.43
N LEU A 198 -37.62 93.49 -30.66
CA LEU A 198 -38.22 92.62 -31.66
C LEU A 198 -37.22 91.55 -32.15
N GLU A 199 -35.93 91.90 -32.28
CA GLU A 199 -34.86 90.97 -32.64
C GLU A 199 -34.61 89.93 -31.54
N GLU A 200 -34.56 90.34 -30.28
CA GLU A 200 -34.47 89.42 -29.15
C GLU A 200 -35.67 88.47 -29.08
N LYS A 201 -36.89 88.99 -29.29
CA LYS A 201 -38.12 88.18 -29.34
C LYS A 201 -38.07 87.17 -30.47
N ASN A 202 -37.57 87.55 -31.65
CA ASN A 202 -37.35 86.66 -32.78
C ASN A 202 -36.33 85.55 -32.46
N ASN A 203 -35.24 85.89 -31.75
CA ASN A 203 -34.25 84.92 -31.30
C ASN A 203 -34.81 83.92 -30.29
N ARG A 204 -35.63 84.37 -29.32
CA ARG A 204 -36.35 83.48 -28.39
C ARG A 204 -37.32 82.55 -29.12
N LEU A 205 -38.06 83.08 -30.11
CA LEU A 205 -38.93 82.28 -30.95
C LEU A 205 -38.18 81.23 -31.77
N ASN A 206 -37.00 81.56 -32.30
CA ASN A 206 -36.15 80.59 -33.00
C ASN A 206 -35.67 79.45 -32.10
N LYS A 207 -35.26 79.77 -30.86
CA LYS A 207 -34.90 78.75 -29.86
C LYS A 207 -36.10 77.84 -29.55
N ASN A 208 -37.27 78.42 -29.29
CA ASN A 208 -38.49 77.66 -29.01
C ASN A 208 -38.91 76.78 -30.19
N LEU A 209 -38.78 77.27 -31.42
CA LEU A 209 -39.10 76.52 -32.64
C LEU A 209 -38.08 75.40 -32.88
N ALA A 210 -36.81 75.59 -32.56
CA ALA A 210 -35.79 74.54 -32.60
C ALA A 210 -36.04 73.44 -31.55
N VAL A 211 -36.44 73.81 -30.33
CA VAL A 211 -36.82 72.86 -29.28
C VAL A 211 -38.07 72.07 -29.68
N ALA A 212 -39.10 72.75 -30.20
CA ALA A 212 -40.32 72.09 -30.68
C ALA A 212 -40.05 71.10 -31.84
N LYS A 213 -39.10 71.40 -32.72
CA LYS A 213 -38.68 70.50 -33.81
C LYS A 213 -37.92 69.26 -33.34
N LYS A 214 -37.21 69.31 -32.20
CA LYS A 214 -36.40 68.19 -31.70
C LYS A 214 -37.23 67.06 -31.06
N ASN A 215 -38.50 67.30 -30.73
CA ASN A 215 -39.40 66.30 -30.12
C ASN A 215 -40.64 66.00 -31.00
N PRO A 216 -40.49 65.24 -32.09
CA PRO A 216 -41.58 65.01 -33.06
C PRO A 216 -42.68 64.03 -32.59
N LYS A 217 -42.59 63.44 -31.40
CA LYS A 217 -43.51 62.37 -30.92
C LYS A 217 -44.75 62.86 -30.16
N ALA A 218 -45.07 64.15 -30.17
CA ALA A 218 -46.22 64.70 -29.43
C ALA A 218 -47.35 65.16 -30.37
N ALA A 219 -48.51 64.52 -30.26
CA ALA A 219 -49.89 64.82 -30.73
C ALA A 219 -50.18 66.07 -31.59
N PRO A 220 -51.20 66.04 -32.48
CA PRO A 220 -51.56 67.11 -33.46
C PRO A 220 -51.81 68.53 -32.89
N LYS A 221 -51.85 68.69 -31.56
CA LYS A 221 -51.86 69.99 -30.89
C LYS A 221 -50.50 70.73 -30.98
N THR A 222 -49.38 70.04 -31.18
CA THR A 222 -48.05 70.67 -31.30
C THR A 222 -47.82 71.29 -32.69
N GLU A 223 -48.33 70.68 -33.76
CA GLU A 223 -48.27 71.21 -35.12
C GLU A 223 -48.98 72.58 -35.23
N LYS A 224 -50.20 72.70 -34.70
CA LYS A 224 -50.90 74.00 -34.64
C LYS A 224 -50.11 75.07 -33.89
N LYS A 225 -49.33 74.67 -32.87
CA LYS A 225 -48.48 75.59 -32.10
C LYS A 225 -47.24 76.01 -32.90
N ILE A 226 -46.65 75.10 -33.67
CA ILE A 226 -45.52 75.40 -34.57
C ILE A 226 -45.98 76.33 -35.71
N GLU A 227 -47.16 76.10 -36.30
CA GLU A 227 -47.76 76.96 -37.32
C GLU A 227 -47.92 78.40 -36.80
N LYS A 228 -48.54 78.55 -35.61
CA LYS A 228 -48.74 79.85 -34.96
C LYS A 228 -47.43 80.58 -34.65
N LEU A 229 -46.37 79.85 -34.27
CA LEU A 229 -45.05 80.42 -34.03
C LEU A 229 -44.36 80.87 -35.34
N LYS A 230 -44.57 80.17 -36.46
CA LYS A 230 -44.07 80.58 -37.77
C LYS A 230 -44.75 81.87 -38.26
N GLU A 231 -46.06 81.99 -38.08
CA GLU A 231 -46.80 83.22 -38.43
C GLU A 231 -46.35 84.42 -37.60
N GLN A 232 -46.20 84.25 -36.28
CA GLN A 232 -45.67 85.29 -35.39
C GLN A 232 -44.27 85.74 -35.81
N LYS A 233 -43.40 84.80 -36.20
CA LYS A 233 -42.07 85.10 -36.71
C LYS A 233 -42.12 85.89 -38.02
N ALA A 234 -42.99 85.51 -38.95
CA ALA A 234 -43.14 86.21 -40.23
C ALA A 234 -43.66 87.64 -40.04
N SER A 235 -44.61 87.84 -39.13
CA SER A 235 -45.14 89.16 -38.76
C SER A 235 -44.05 90.08 -38.18
N LEU A 236 -43.30 89.58 -37.19
CA LEU A 236 -42.19 90.34 -36.58
C LEU A 236 -41.10 90.71 -37.60
N LYS A 237 -40.79 89.81 -38.54
CA LYS A 237 -39.80 90.10 -39.59
C LYS A 237 -40.25 91.24 -40.50
N LYS A 238 -41.55 91.32 -40.82
CA LYS A 238 -42.13 92.41 -41.61
C LYS A 238 -42.11 93.74 -40.83
N GLU A 239 -42.41 93.71 -39.54
CA GLU A 239 -42.38 94.90 -38.68
C GLU A 239 -40.96 95.48 -38.56
N VAL A 240 -39.95 94.64 -38.34
CA VAL A 240 -38.54 95.09 -38.30
C VAL A 240 -38.11 95.70 -39.64
N ALA A 241 -38.49 95.08 -40.77
CA ALA A 241 -38.18 95.62 -42.09
C ALA A 241 -38.86 96.98 -42.32
N PHE A 242 -40.12 97.13 -41.91
CA PHE A 242 -40.86 98.40 -41.99
C PHE A 242 -40.22 99.51 -41.14
N LEU A 243 -39.79 99.20 -39.91
CA LEU A 243 -39.14 100.18 -39.04
C LEU A 243 -37.79 100.64 -39.59
N ARG A 244 -36.97 99.73 -40.13
CA ARG A 244 -35.71 100.08 -40.80
C ARG A 244 -35.93 100.97 -42.03
N GLN A 245 -36.97 100.68 -42.82
CA GLN A 245 -37.31 101.54 -43.97
C GLN A 245 -37.74 102.94 -43.53
N ARG A 246 -38.57 103.03 -42.48
CA ARG A 246 -39.01 104.32 -41.92
C ARG A 246 -37.84 105.14 -41.36
N GLU A 247 -36.87 104.48 -40.74
CA GLU A 247 -35.65 105.11 -40.24
C GLU A 247 -34.82 105.72 -41.39
N ILE A 248 -34.65 104.97 -42.49
CA ILE A 248 -33.97 105.46 -43.71
C ILE A 248 -34.71 106.67 -44.29
N ASP A 249 -36.04 106.59 -44.43
CA ASP A 249 -36.86 107.66 -44.99
C ASP A 249 -36.81 108.95 -44.15
N MET A 250 -36.73 108.84 -42.82
CA MET A 250 -36.56 110.00 -41.93
C MET A 250 -35.18 110.63 -42.10
N LYS A 251 -34.10 109.83 -42.10
CA LYS A 251 -32.73 110.31 -42.32
C LYS A 251 -32.58 111.01 -43.68
N PHE A 252 -33.26 110.50 -44.71
CA PHE A 252 -33.26 111.09 -46.04
C PHE A 252 -34.04 112.41 -46.12
N LYS A 253 -35.18 112.53 -45.42
CA LYS A 253 -35.96 113.78 -45.34
C LYS A 253 -35.25 114.90 -44.55
N GLU A 254 -34.45 114.55 -43.55
CA GLU A 254 -33.63 115.52 -42.83
C GLU A 254 -32.48 116.07 -43.70
N CYS A 255 -31.86 115.22 -44.53
CA CYS A 255 -30.83 115.65 -45.49
C CYS A 255 -31.34 116.68 -46.50
N HIS A 256 -32.61 116.60 -46.92
CA HIS A 256 -33.17 117.57 -47.88
C HIS A 256 -33.54 118.93 -47.27
N LYS A 257 -33.73 119.03 -45.95
CA LYS A 257 -34.00 120.32 -45.27
C LYS A 257 -32.75 121.16 -45.03
N ALA A 258 -31.56 120.56 -45.08
CA ALA A 258 -30.29 121.24 -44.84
C ALA A 258 -29.69 121.97 -46.07
N ASN A 259 -30.34 121.90 -47.24
CA ASN A 259 -29.81 122.42 -48.52
C ASN A 259 -30.25 123.86 -48.86
N GLN A 260 -30.83 124.63 -47.95
CA GLN A 260 -31.31 126.00 -48.25
C GLN A 260 -30.66 127.15 -47.46
N ASP A 261 -29.59 126.91 -46.69
CA ASP A 261 -28.87 127.99 -46.02
C ASP A 261 -27.35 127.85 -46.15
N GLY A 262 -26.63 128.99 -46.19
CA GLY A 262 -25.16 129.07 -46.28
C GLY A 262 -24.40 128.32 -45.17
N VAL A 263 -25.11 127.84 -44.15
CA VAL A 263 -24.66 126.93 -43.09
C VAL A 263 -24.19 125.57 -43.66
N SER A 264 -24.68 125.14 -44.82
CA SER A 264 -24.30 123.88 -45.48
C SER A 264 -22.79 123.78 -45.78
N LYS A 265 -22.12 124.90 -46.06
CA LYS A 265 -20.68 124.92 -46.33
C LYS A 265 -19.84 124.74 -45.07
N ASP A 266 -20.27 125.30 -43.94
CA ASP A 266 -19.59 125.08 -42.66
C ASP A 266 -19.95 123.72 -42.06
N MET A 267 -21.19 123.24 -42.24
CA MET A 267 -21.57 121.87 -41.91
C MET A 267 -20.76 120.84 -42.73
N ALA A 268 -20.51 121.09 -44.02
CA ALA A 268 -19.65 120.23 -44.83
C ALA A 268 -18.19 120.20 -44.32
N LYS A 269 -17.64 121.32 -43.84
CA LYS A 269 -16.32 121.34 -43.18
C LYS A 269 -16.33 120.58 -41.85
N VAL A 270 -17.40 120.70 -41.06
CA VAL A 270 -17.58 119.96 -39.81
C VAL A 270 -17.66 118.47 -40.09
N LEU A 271 -18.50 118.03 -41.04
CA LEU A 271 -18.60 116.63 -41.45
C LEU A 271 -17.29 116.09 -42.00
N LYS A 272 -16.55 116.88 -42.80
CA LYS A 272 -15.23 116.48 -43.28
C LYS A 272 -14.24 116.24 -42.12
N ARG A 273 -14.19 117.13 -41.13
CA ARG A 273 -13.38 116.93 -39.91
C ARG A 273 -13.84 115.73 -39.10
N TYR A 274 -15.14 115.45 -39.04
CA TYR A 274 -15.67 114.26 -38.38
C TYR A 274 -15.21 112.97 -39.07
N TYR A 275 -15.26 112.91 -40.41
CA TYR A 275 -14.75 111.76 -41.15
C TYR A 275 -13.24 111.59 -41.01
N GLU A 276 -12.46 112.68 -41.05
CA GLU A 276 -11.01 112.64 -40.80
C GLU A 276 -10.69 112.15 -39.38
N MET A 277 -11.43 112.60 -38.36
CA MET A 277 -11.29 112.08 -36.99
C MET A 277 -11.70 110.61 -36.90
N GLU A 278 -12.79 110.21 -37.54
CA GLU A 278 -13.27 108.83 -37.52
C GLU A 278 -12.28 107.87 -38.20
N GLU A 279 -11.64 108.31 -39.29
CA GLU A 279 -10.54 107.58 -39.93
C GLU A 279 -9.32 107.48 -39.00
N GLN A 280 -8.92 108.57 -38.34
CA GLN A 280 -7.86 108.55 -37.33
C GLN A 280 -8.19 107.64 -36.15
N PHE A 281 -9.43 107.65 -35.66
CA PHE A 281 -9.90 106.73 -34.62
C PHE A 281 -9.91 105.29 -35.11
N GLY A 282 -10.25 105.04 -36.37
CA GLY A 282 -10.16 103.74 -37.01
C GLY A 282 -8.73 103.20 -37.04
N GLN A 283 -7.77 104.02 -37.49
CA GLN A 283 -6.35 103.70 -37.49
C GLN A 283 -5.81 103.49 -36.07
N MET A 284 -6.17 104.35 -35.13
CA MET A 284 -5.79 104.21 -33.72
C MET A 284 -6.36 102.93 -33.11
N LYS A 285 -7.60 102.55 -33.44
CA LYS A 285 -8.21 101.29 -32.98
C LYS A 285 -7.49 100.07 -33.54
N ILE A 286 -7.08 100.12 -34.82
CA ILE A 286 -6.28 99.05 -35.44
C ILE A 286 -4.91 98.95 -34.74
N GLN A 287 -4.27 100.08 -34.45
CA GLN A 287 -2.99 100.11 -33.75
C GLN A 287 -3.10 99.55 -32.32
N ILE A 288 -4.08 100.00 -31.53
CA ILE A 288 -4.35 99.47 -30.18
C ILE A 288 -4.60 97.96 -30.22
N LYS A 289 -5.36 97.48 -31.21
CA LYS A 289 -5.61 96.04 -31.38
C LYS A 289 -4.31 95.28 -31.63
N LYS A 290 -3.45 95.79 -32.51
CA LYS A 290 -2.15 95.19 -32.83
C LYS A 290 -1.20 95.20 -31.62
N ASP A 291 -1.19 96.29 -30.86
CA ASP A 291 -0.37 96.41 -29.64
C ASP A 291 -0.86 95.44 -28.55
N LEU A 292 -2.18 95.27 -28.40
CA LEU A 292 -2.76 94.29 -27.48
C LEU A 292 -2.43 92.85 -27.91
N GLU A 293 -2.56 92.51 -29.19
CA GLU A 293 -2.19 91.18 -29.70
C GLU A 293 -0.70 90.89 -29.45
N THR A 294 0.17 91.88 -29.65
CA THR A 294 1.61 91.76 -29.38
C THR A 294 1.89 91.56 -27.89
N LEU A 295 1.27 92.37 -27.03
CA LEU A 295 1.40 92.27 -25.57
C LEU A 295 0.86 90.93 -25.04
N HIS A 296 -0.23 90.42 -25.61
CA HIS A 296 -0.75 89.10 -25.28
C HIS A 296 0.24 87.99 -25.66
N ALA A 297 0.82 88.04 -26.86
CA ALA A 297 1.84 87.07 -27.28
C ALA A 297 3.09 87.12 -26.39
N GLU A 298 3.57 88.32 -26.02
CA GLU A 298 4.71 88.48 -25.11
C GLU A 298 4.42 87.92 -23.71
N ASN A 299 3.22 88.18 -23.17
CA ASN A 299 2.81 87.65 -21.87
C ASN A 299 2.64 86.14 -21.90
N GLU A 300 2.07 85.58 -22.97
CA GLU A 300 1.95 84.14 -23.14
C GLU A 300 3.33 83.47 -23.17
N GLN A 301 4.27 84.00 -23.96
CA GLN A 301 5.65 83.50 -23.99
C GLN A 301 6.34 83.61 -22.62
N LYS A 302 6.12 84.71 -21.89
CA LYS A 302 6.69 84.91 -20.55
C LYS A 302 6.11 83.91 -19.54
N ILE A 303 4.83 83.57 -19.65
CA ILE A 303 4.18 82.55 -18.82
C ILE A 303 4.71 81.17 -19.19
N GLN A 304 4.80 80.84 -20.48
CA GLN A 304 5.34 79.56 -20.96
C GLN A 304 6.76 79.32 -20.44
N ARG A 305 7.68 80.30 -20.62
CA ARG A 305 9.05 80.19 -20.09
C ARG A 305 9.08 80.00 -18.57
N LYS A 306 8.29 80.77 -17.81
CA LYS A 306 8.21 80.59 -16.35
C LYS A 306 7.67 79.24 -15.92
N VAL A 307 6.76 78.64 -16.69
CA VAL A 307 6.23 77.30 -16.43
C VAL A 307 7.29 76.25 -16.75
N GLU A 308 7.98 76.36 -17.87
CA GLU A 308 9.09 75.48 -18.26
C GLU A 308 10.24 75.53 -17.25
N ASP A 309 10.65 76.72 -16.82
CA ASP A 309 11.70 76.90 -15.80
C ASP A 309 11.31 76.20 -14.47
N ARG A 310 10.06 76.36 -14.03
CA ARG A 310 9.57 75.69 -12.81
C ARG A 310 9.44 74.18 -12.97
N LEU A 311 9.06 73.69 -14.14
CA LEU A 311 8.97 72.26 -14.42
C LEU A 311 10.36 71.62 -14.40
N THR A 312 11.34 72.25 -15.04
CA THR A 312 12.73 71.78 -15.06
C THR A 312 13.38 71.84 -13.66
N GLU A 313 13.13 72.90 -12.90
CA GLU A 313 13.58 73.01 -11.49
C GLU A 313 12.98 71.88 -10.61
N ASN A 314 11.67 71.64 -10.75
CA ASN A 314 11.00 70.58 -10.00
C ASN A 314 11.48 69.19 -10.39
N GLU A 315 11.71 68.95 -11.69
CA GLU A 315 12.26 67.70 -12.19
C GLU A 315 13.64 67.44 -11.59
N GLN A 316 14.54 68.42 -11.63
CA GLN A 316 15.88 68.31 -11.03
C GLN A 316 15.81 68.06 -9.52
N LYS A 317 14.89 68.73 -8.81
CA LYS A 317 14.69 68.53 -7.37
C LYS A 317 14.22 67.11 -7.05
N ILE A 318 13.26 66.58 -7.82
CA ILE A 318 12.76 65.21 -7.65
C ILE A 318 13.86 64.21 -7.97
N GLN A 319 14.61 64.40 -9.05
CA GLN A 319 15.75 63.54 -9.41
C GLN A 319 16.81 63.51 -8.30
N LYS A 320 17.14 64.67 -7.72
CA LYS A 320 18.07 64.77 -6.60
C LYS A 320 17.56 64.02 -5.36
N GLN A 321 16.30 64.22 -4.98
CA GLN A 321 15.70 63.54 -3.83
C GLN A 321 15.61 62.02 -4.02
N LEU A 322 15.30 61.56 -5.25
CA LEU A 322 15.31 60.14 -5.59
C LEU A 322 16.72 59.56 -5.50
N ALA A 323 17.74 60.25 -6.02
CA ALA A 323 19.13 59.80 -5.93
C ALA A 323 19.62 59.68 -4.49
N GLU A 324 19.30 60.65 -3.62
CA GLU A 324 19.58 60.60 -2.19
C GLU A 324 18.88 59.40 -1.53
N CYS A 325 17.59 59.19 -1.81
CA CYS A 325 16.83 58.06 -1.29
C CYS A 325 17.40 56.70 -1.74
N PHE A 326 17.84 56.58 -2.99
CA PHE A 326 18.47 55.34 -3.48
C PHE A 326 19.79 55.05 -2.79
N GLU A 327 20.65 56.05 -2.57
CA GLU A 327 21.91 55.85 -1.86
C GLU A 327 21.70 55.52 -0.38
N ASP A 328 20.70 56.11 0.28
CA ASP A 328 20.36 55.76 1.67
C ASP A 328 19.79 54.33 1.77
N ASN A 329 18.90 53.93 0.87
CA ASN A 329 18.39 52.56 0.81
C ASN A 329 19.52 51.56 0.54
N LYS A 330 20.46 51.89 -0.35
CA LYS A 330 21.63 51.07 -0.65
C LYS A 330 22.52 50.90 0.58
N LYS A 331 22.78 51.97 1.35
CA LYS A 331 23.52 51.88 2.62
C LYS A 331 22.78 51.00 3.64
N SER A 332 21.48 51.21 3.83
CA SER A 332 20.66 50.41 4.75
C SER A 332 20.65 48.92 4.39
N ILE A 333 20.51 48.59 3.10
CA ILE A 333 20.58 47.19 2.62
C ILE A 333 21.98 46.59 2.87
N GLN A 334 23.05 47.36 2.67
CA GLN A 334 24.41 46.90 2.96
C GLN A 334 24.64 46.66 4.45
N GLU A 335 24.11 47.51 5.31
CA GLU A 335 24.20 47.35 6.77
C GLU A 335 23.40 46.13 7.25
N HIS A 336 22.15 45.99 6.81
CA HIS A 336 21.35 44.79 7.10
C HIS A 336 22.01 43.52 6.55
N GLY A 337 22.62 43.58 5.37
CA GLY A 337 23.37 42.45 4.82
C GLY A 337 24.54 42.03 5.70
N LYS A 338 25.28 42.99 6.30
CA LYS A 338 26.35 42.70 7.26
C LYS A 338 25.80 42.11 8.55
N GLU A 339 24.70 42.63 9.07
CA GLU A 339 24.05 42.13 10.29
C GLU A 339 23.56 40.68 10.12
N ILE A 340 22.88 40.37 9.01
CA ILE A 340 22.43 39.01 8.70
C ILE A 340 23.63 38.07 8.57
N LYS A 341 24.70 38.51 7.90
CA LYS A 341 25.92 37.71 7.77
C LYS A 341 26.53 37.40 9.14
N GLN A 342 26.63 38.38 10.03
CA GLN A 342 27.14 38.20 11.38
C GLN A 342 26.27 37.22 12.20
N GLN A 343 24.94 37.34 12.13
CA GLN A 343 24.02 36.42 12.80
C GLN A 343 24.17 34.97 12.28
N ILE A 344 24.39 34.80 10.97
CA ILE A 344 24.65 33.48 10.39
C ILE A 344 25.95 32.90 10.92
N GLU A 345 27.03 33.68 10.95
CA GLU A 345 28.34 33.26 11.47
C GLU A 345 28.26 32.88 12.96
N GLU A 346 27.55 33.66 13.77
CA GLU A 346 27.31 33.35 15.19
C GLU A 346 26.55 32.04 15.38
N ARG A 347 25.43 31.85 14.66
CA ARG A 347 24.65 30.61 14.72
C ARG A 347 25.41 29.40 14.21
N LEU A 348 26.25 29.57 13.18
CA LEU A 348 27.13 28.50 12.70
C LEU A 348 28.15 28.11 13.77
N GLY A 349 28.77 29.10 14.44
CA GLY A 349 29.69 28.85 15.56
C GLY A 349 29.02 28.13 16.73
N GLU A 350 27.81 28.55 17.13
CA GLU A 350 27.04 27.85 18.16
C GLU A 350 26.73 26.39 17.77
N ASN A 351 26.33 26.17 16.52
CA ASN A 351 26.02 24.82 16.04
C ASN A 351 27.28 23.95 16.02
N GLU A 352 28.42 24.47 15.59
CA GLU A 352 29.70 23.76 15.61
C GLU A 352 30.09 23.34 17.04
N MET A 353 29.90 24.23 18.01
CA MET A 353 30.11 23.92 19.43
C MET A 353 29.17 22.81 19.93
N ARG A 354 27.87 22.87 19.58
CA ARG A 354 26.91 21.80 19.92
C ARG A 354 27.29 20.46 19.28
N TYR A 355 27.76 20.47 18.03
CA TYR A 355 28.22 19.26 17.35
C TYR A 355 29.44 18.65 18.04
N ARG A 356 30.43 19.48 18.43
CA ARG A 356 31.59 19.00 19.21
C ARG A 356 31.18 18.37 20.53
N GLU A 357 30.24 18.99 21.25
CA GLU A 357 29.72 18.45 22.51
C GLU A 357 28.97 17.12 22.30
N HIS A 358 28.13 17.05 21.27
CA HIS A 358 27.45 15.80 20.90
C HIS A 358 28.45 14.69 20.52
N ASP A 359 29.50 15.01 19.77
CA ASP A 359 30.53 14.06 19.40
C ASP A 359 31.26 13.54 20.63
N LYS A 360 31.60 14.42 21.58
CA LYS A 360 32.17 14.01 22.87
C LYS A 360 31.24 13.07 23.65
N GLN A 361 29.95 13.37 23.73
CA GLN A 361 28.97 12.48 24.38
C GLN A 361 28.84 11.13 23.68
N VAL A 362 28.93 11.10 22.34
CA VAL A 362 28.95 9.85 21.57
C VAL A 362 30.22 9.07 21.87
N GLN A 363 31.39 9.72 21.89
CA GLN A 363 32.66 9.08 22.24
C GLN A 363 32.64 8.53 23.67
N GLU A 364 32.09 9.25 24.64
CA GLU A 364 31.92 8.76 26.02
C GLU A 364 31.01 7.52 26.08
N ARG A 365 29.89 7.52 25.35
CA ARG A 365 29.01 6.34 25.24
C ARG A 365 29.66 5.17 24.52
N LEU A 366 30.49 5.44 23.50
CA LEU A 366 31.27 4.41 22.82
C LEU A 366 32.36 3.83 23.72
N GLY A 367 33.00 4.66 24.56
CA GLY A 367 33.92 4.19 25.61
C GLY A 367 33.23 3.27 26.63
N VAL A 368 31.97 3.55 26.99
CA VAL A 368 31.14 2.63 27.80
C VAL A 368 30.87 1.30 27.06
N ASN A 369 30.71 1.34 25.74
CA ASN A 369 30.57 0.12 24.93
C ASN A 369 31.86 -0.71 24.86
N GLU A 370 33.05 -0.11 24.92
CA GLU A 370 34.32 -0.86 25.02
C GLU A 370 34.43 -1.61 26.37
N VAL A 371 33.98 -0.99 27.47
CA VAL A 371 33.94 -1.64 28.79
C VAL A 371 32.91 -2.79 28.81
N ILE A 372 31.77 -2.63 28.14
CA ILE A 372 30.76 -3.69 27.97
C ILE A 372 31.31 -4.82 27.09
N TRP A 373 32.05 -4.49 26.03
CA TRP A 373 32.70 -5.48 25.18
C TRP A 373 33.78 -6.27 25.93
N GLY A 374 34.58 -5.59 26.76
CA GLY A 374 35.54 -6.22 27.68
C GLY A 374 34.88 -7.22 28.62
N HIS A 375 33.84 -6.79 29.35
CA HIS A 375 33.07 -7.67 30.23
C HIS A 375 32.42 -8.85 29.49
N ALA A 376 31.93 -8.64 28.27
CA ALA A 376 31.36 -9.72 27.46
C ALA A 376 32.42 -10.75 27.06
N GLN A 377 33.65 -10.33 26.75
CA GLN A 377 34.77 -11.25 26.48
C GLN A 377 35.21 -11.99 27.74
N GLU A 378 35.27 -11.32 28.89
CA GLU A 378 35.58 -11.94 30.18
C GLU A 378 34.53 -12.98 30.57
N MET A 379 33.24 -12.66 30.44
CA MET A 379 32.14 -13.61 30.64
C MET A 379 32.25 -14.81 29.68
N LYS A 380 32.55 -14.56 28.40
CA LYS A 380 32.74 -15.62 27.41
C LYS A 380 33.90 -16.54 27.79
N GLN A 381 35.01 -15.98 28.27
CA GLN A 381 36.18 -16.75 28.71
C GLN A 381 35.87 -17.54 30.00
N HIS A 382 35.19 -16.93 30.97
CA HIS A 382 34.77 -17.61 32.20
C HIS A 382 33.81 -18.78 31.90
N VAL A 383 32.85 -18.61 31.00
CA VAL A 383 31.95 -19.70 30.55
C VAL A 383 32.76 -20.81 29.88
N LYS A 384 33.72 -20.46 29.02
CA LYS A 384 34.59 -21.44 28.34
C LYS A 384 35.43 -22.25 29.33
N GLU A 385 36.03 -21.60 30.32
CA GLU A 385 36.83 -22.25 31.36
C GLU A 385 35.98 -23.13 32.28
N SER A 386 34.80 -22.64 32.69
CA SER A 386 33.84 -23.41 33.49
C SER A 386 33.38 -24.67 32.74
N LEU A 387 33.07 -24.56 31.45
CA LEU A 387 32.67 -25.68 30.61
C LEU A 387 33.81 -26.70 30.45
N ALA A 388 35.05 -26.23 30.27
CA ALA A 388 36.23 -27.10 30.21
C ALA A 388 36.44 -27.85 31.53
N GLY A 389 36.29 -27.18 32.67
CA GLY A 389 36.38 -27.79 33.99
C GLY A 389 35.29 -28.84 34.24
N HIS A 390 34.04 -28.57 33.84
CA HIS A 390 32.96 -29.55 33.93
C HIS A 390 33.19 -30.76 33.02
N ASN A 391 33.63 -30.55 31.79
CA ASN A 391 33.96 -31.64 30.88
C ASN A 391 35.09 -32.53 31.42
N GLN A 392 36.09 -31.94 32.07
CA GLN A 392 37.16 -32.69 32.71
C GLN A 392 36.64 -33.54 33.87
N LYS A 393 35.80 -32.98 34.76
CA LYS A 393 35.14 -33.74 35.84
C LYS A 393 34.29 -34.88 35.33
N ILE A 394 33.56 -34.67 34.22
CA ILE A 394 32.77 -35.72 33.57
C ILE A 394 33.68 -36.83 33.03
N LYS A 395 34.80 -36.49 32.38
CA LYS A 395 35.78 -37.48 31.89
C LYS A 395 36.38 -38.30 33.03
N GLU A 396 36.73 -37.65 34.14
CA GLU A 396 37.26 -38.31 35.34
C GLU A 396 36.22 -39.25 35.95
N SER A 397 34.97 -38.80 36.10
CA SER A 397 33.87 -39.62 36.62
C SER A 397 33.57 -40.83 35.74
N ILE A 398 33.56 -40.67 34.42
CA ILE A 398 33.39 -41.79 33.47
C ILE A 398 34.55 -42.77 33.59
N SER A 399 35.79 -42.28 33.71
CA SER A 399 36.97 -43.13 33.85
C SER A 399 36.97 -43.92 35.17
N GLU A 400 36.54 -43.30 36.27
CA GLU A 400 36.38 -43.95 37.56
C GLU A 400 35.29 -45.03 37.52
N HIS A 401 34.15 -44.73 36.87
CA HIS A 401 33.09 -45.70 36.66
C HIS A 401 33.52 -46.88 35.79
N ASP A 402 34.26 -46.63 34.71
CA ASP A 402 34.83 -47.67 33.85
C ASP A 402 35.80 -48.56 34.63
N TYR A 403 36.65 -47.97 35.47
CA TYR A 403 37.54 -48.73 36.35
C TYR A 403 36.77 -49.61 37.34
N LYS A 404 35.76 -49.06 38.05
CA LYS A 404 34.92 -49.84 38.98
C LYS A 404 34.16 -50.95 38.27
N MET A 405 33.67 -50.70 37.06
CA MET A 405 32.97 -51.70 36.25
C MET A 405 33.92 -52.82 35.82
N LYS A 406 35.13 -52.50 35.36
CA LYS A 406 36.17 -53.49 35.05
C LYS A 406 36.54 -54.33 36.27
N GLU A 407 36.72 -53.71 37.43
CA GLU A 407 37.00 -54.40 38.69
C GLU A 407 35.86 -55.36 39.08
N SER A 408 34.60 -54.90 38.96
CA SER A 408 33.42 -55.72 39.22
C SER A 408 33.31 -56.92 38.26
N ILE A 409 33.64 -56.73 36.98
CA ILE A 409 33.66 -57.81 35.99
C ILE A 409 34.70 -58.87 36.35
N VAL A 410 35.93 -58.44 36.70
CA VAL A 410 37.00 -59.36 37.13
C VAL A 410 36.60 -60.13 38.38
N ARG A 411 35.96 -59.47 39.36
CA ARG A 411 35.48 -60.10 40.59
C ARG A 411 34.40 -61.16 40.29
N HIS A 412 33.43 -60.84 39.43
CA HIS A 412 32.38 -61.80 39.03
C HIS A 412 32.97 -62.96 38.22
N ASP A 413 33.89 -62.72 37.30
CA ASP A 413 34.58 -63.78 36.55
C ASP A 413 35.32 -64.74 37.49
N HIS A 414 35.99 -64.21 38.51
CA HIS A 414 36.62 -65.02 39.54
C HIS A 414 35.61 -65.86 40.33
N GLN A 415 34.50 -65.27 40.79
CA GLN A 415 33.45 -66.01 41.50
C GLN A 415 32.80 -67.11 40.63
N ILE A 416 32.60 -66.85 39.34
CA ILE A 416 32.10 -67.84 38.38
C ILE A 416 33.10 -68.99 38.27
N LYS A 417 34.40 -68.70 38.10
CA LYS A 417 35.46 -69.71 38.05
C LYS A 417 35.51 -70.57 39.32
N GLU A 418 35.41 -69.95 40.50
CA GLU A 418 35.35 -70.68 41.78
C GLU A 418 34.08 -71.54 41.90
N SER A 419 32.95 -71.05 41.41
CA SER A 419 31.69 -71.82 41.40
C SER A 419 31.78 -73.02 40.46
N ILE A 420 32.41 -72.86 39.28
CA ILE A 420 32.65 -73.96 38.33
C ILE A 420 33.57 -75.00 38.97
N ALA A 421 34.71 -74.58 39.54
CA ALA A 421 35.65 -75.49 40.18
C ALA A 421 35.02 -76.28 41.34
N ARG A 422 34.18 -75.65 42.17
CA ARG A 422 33.41 -76.33 43.22
C ARG A 422 32.40 -77.32 42.67
N ASN A 423 31.70 -76.96 41.60
CA ASN A 423 30.73 -77.86 40.97
C ASN A 423 31.44 -79.08 40.32
N ASP A 424 32.58 -78.87 39.66
CA ASP A 424 33.38 -79.95 39.08
C ASP A 424 33.87 -80.93 40.17
N GLN A 425 34.33 -80.40 41.31
CA GLN A 425 34.71 -81.21 42.46
C GLN A 425 33.52 -81.99 43.04
N ASN A 426 32.35 -81.36 43.21
CA ASN A 426 31.13 -82.03 43.67
C ASN A 426 30.68 -83.14 42.70
N ILE A 427 30.76 -82.89 41.39
CA ILE A 427 30.43 -83.89 40.37
C ILE A 427 31.40 -85.07 40.47
N LYS A 428 32.69 -84.81 40.64
CA LYS A 428 33.71 -85.85 40.81
C LYS A 428 33.45 -86.71 42.05
N GLU A 429 33.15 -86.09 43.19
CA GLU A 429 32.83 -86.81 44.44
C GLU A 429 31.58 -87.69 44.30
N ARG A 430 30.51 -87.17 43.67
CA ARG A 430 29.30 -87.94 43.40
C ARG A 430 29.53 -89.09 42.43
N LEU A 431 30.42 -88.90 41.45
CA LEU A 431 30.79 -89.95 40.50
C LEU A 431 31.58 -91.06 41.21
N ASP A 432 32.54 -90.70 42.07
CA ASP A 432 33.31 -91.65 42.87
C ASP A 432 32.41 -92.45 43.83
N GLU A 433 31.42 -91.79 44.46
CA GLU A 433 30.41 -92.45 45.29
C GLU A 433 29.56 -93.44 44.47
N CYS A 434 29.08 -93.03 43.29
CA CYS A 434 28.30 -93.89 42.40
C CYS A 434 29.11 -95.09 41.90
N LEU A 435 30.40 -94.90 41.59
CA LEU A 435 31.30 -95.99 41.20
C LEU A 435 31.48 -97.01 42.34
N LYS A 436 31.67 -96.54 43.58
CA LYS A 436 31.76 -97.42 44.76
C LYS A 436 30.47 -98.20 45.01
N ASP A 437 29.30 -97.55 44.88
CA ASP A 437 28.01 -98.22 45.05
C ASP A 437 27.78 -99.28 43.97
N ASN A 438 28.12 -98.96 42.70
CA ASN A 438 28.05 -99.93 41.61
C ASN A 438 29.02 -101.11 41.81
N GLU A 439 30.25 -100.86 42.28
CA GLU A 439 31.21 -101.92 42.61
C GLU A 439 30.68 -102.85 43.71
N LYS A 440 30.11 -102.27 44.78
CA LYS A 440 29.47 -103.04 45.85
C LYS A 440 28.32 -103.89 45.33
N ARG A 441 27.43 -103.31 44.51
CA ARG A 441 26.32 -104.05 43.88
C ARG A 441 26.82 -105.17 42.97
N MET A 442 27.90 -104.94 42.22
CA MET A 442 28.54 -105.97 41.40
C MET A 442 29.07 -107.13 42.24
N GLN A 443 29.77 -106.85 43.33
CA GLN A 443 30.25 -107.88 44.28
C GLN A 443 29.09 -108.66 44.94
N GLU A 444 27.99 -107.98 45.27
CA GLU A 444 26.78 -108.64 45.79
C GLU A 444 26.13 -109.56 44.74
N HIS A 445 26.04 -109.11 43.48
CA HIS A 445 25.55 -109.91 42.37
C HIS A 445 26.46 -111.12 42.11
N GLU A 446 27.77 -110.93 42.13
CA GLU A 446 28.76 -112.00 41.98
C GLU A 446 28.59 -113.07 43.07
N LYS A 447 28.44 -112.67 44.35
CA LYS A 447 28.14 -113.60 45.45
C LYS A 447 26.83 -114.35 45.25
N LYS A 448 25.76 -113.68 44.79
CA LYS A 448 24.47 -114.33 44.50
C LYS A 448 24.59 -115.35 43.37
N VAL A 449 25.29 -115.00 42.29
CA VAL A 449 25.53 -115.90 41.15
C VAL A 449 26.36 -117.10 41.58
N GLN A 450 27.40 -116.89 42.39
CA GLN A 450 28.19 -117.99 42.96
C GLN A 450 27.33 -118.93 43.83
N GLY A 451 26.49 -118.36 44.71
CA GLY A 451 25.57 -119.17 45.51
C GLY A 451 24.55 -119.96 44.68
N GLN A 452 24.09 -119.39 43.56
CA GLN A 452 23.25 -120.12 42.60
C GLN A 452 24.02 -121.23 41.90
N ALA A 453 25.27 -120.98 41.47
CA ALA A 453 26.13 -121.98 40.87
C ALA A 453 26.39 -123.15 41.83
N ASP A 454 26.65 -122.88 43.11
CA ASP A 454 26.83 -123.89 44.15
C ASP A 454 25.55 -124.71 44.37
N HIS A 455 24.38 -124.06 44.39
CA HIS A 455 23.08 -124.74 44.50
C HIS A 455 22.79 -125.62 43.27
N ILE A 456 23.14 -125.17 42.07
CA ILE A 456 23.02 -125.95 40.83
C ILE A 456 23.94 -127.16 40.90
N LEU A 457 25.20 -126.99 41.32
CA LEU A 457 26.14 -128.10 41.52
C LEU A 457 25.63 -129.11 42.56
N ALA A 458 25.08 -128.63 43.67
CA ALA A 458 24.46 -129.50 44.68
C ALA A 458 23.26 -130.26 44.11
N SER A 459 22.35 -129.55 43.41
CA SER A 459 21.20 -130.17 42.75
C SER A 459 21.63 -131.19 41.69
N ALA A 460 22.68 -130.90 40.92
CA ALA A 460 23.24 -131.84 39.95
C ALA A 460 23.75 -133.12 40.64
N ARG A 461 24.47 -133.01 41.76
CA ARG A 461 24.87 -134.18 42.57
C ARG A 461 23.68 -134.96 43.11
N HIS A 462 22.63 -134.28 43.58
CA HIS A 462 21.39 -134.94 44.02
C HIS A 462 20.68 -135.66 42.87
N MET A 463 20.62 -135.07 41.68
CA MET A 463 20.07 -135.70 40.48
C MET A 463 20.92 -136.89 40.04
N GLU A 464 22.24 -136.80 40.12
CA GLU A 464 23.15 -137.91 39.84
C GLU A 464 22.92 -139.07 40.83
N GLN A 465 22.79 -138.79 42.12
CA GLN A 465 22.40 -139.79 43.13
C GLN A 465 21.00 -140.37 42.89
N ALA A 466 20.03 -139.54 42.49
CA ALA A 466 18.68 -139.98 42.15
C ALA A 466 18.65 -140.83 40.88
N ALA A 467 19.48 -140.49 39.88
CA ALA A 467 19.66 -141.27 38.66
C ALA A 467 20.28 -142.63 38.97
N HIS A 468 21.30 -142.70 39.84
CA HIS A 468 21.82 -143.99 40.33
C HIS A 468 20.74 -144.82 41.03
N LYS A 469 19.93 -144.22 41.92
CA LYS A 469 18.78 -144.91 42.55
C LYS A 469 17.69 -145.29 41.55
N ALA A 470 17.49 -144.52 40.49
CA ALA A 470 16.51 -144.80 39.44
C ALA A 470 17.00 -145.92 38.51
N VAL A 471 18.31 -146.02 38.26
CA VAL A 471 18.94 -147.17 37.58
C VAL A 471 18.78 -148.44 38.44
N ASP A 472 18.96 -148.32 39.76
CA ASP A 472 18.69 -149.44 40.69
C ASP A 472 17.19 -149.80 40.75
N ALA A 473 16.28 -148.82 40.64
CA ALA A 473 14.84 -149.05 40.59
C ALA A 473 14.36 -149.59 39.21
N HIS A 474 15.02 -149.21 38.12
CA HIS A 474 14.74 -149.71 36.76
C HIS A 474 15.29 -151.13 36.52
N ALA A 475 16.14 -151.65 37.40
CA ALA A 475 16.55 -153.06 37.36
C ALA A 475 15.44 -154.04 37.84
N VAL A 476 14.34 -153.55 38.45
CA VAL A 476 13.28 -154.41 39.02
C VAL A 476 11.98 -154.40 38.22
N VAL A 477 11.73 -153.38 37.38
CA VAL A 477 10.50 -153.34 36.57
C VAL A 477 10.83 -152.68 35.25
N LEU A 478 10.97 -153.50 34.21
CA LEU A 478 10.30 -153.37 32.90
C LEU A 478 10.99 -154.28 31.87
N SER A 479 10.34 -155.40 31.59
CA SER A 479 10.48 -156.16 30.35
C SER A 479 9.80 -155.42 29.19
N GLU A 480 10.55 -155.35 28.08
CA GLU A 480 10.12 -155.25 26.67
C GLU A 480 9.07 -154.19 26.26
N ILE A 481 9.54 -153.15 25.57
CA ILE A 481 8.75 -152.32 24.65
C ILE A 481 9.46 -152.31 23.29
N ASN A 482 8.67 -152.44 22.23
CA ASN A 482 9.02 -152.79 20.86
C ASN A 482 9.48 -151.60 19.96
N GLU A 483 10.04 -151.97 18.79
CA GLU A 483 10.85 -151.18 17.85
C GLU A 483 10.17 -149.98 17.13
N GLN A 484 9.06 -149.42 17.62
CA GLN A 484 8.34 -148.36 16.88
C GLN A 484 8.08 -147.05 17.65
N GLY A 485 8.57 -146.92 18.88
CA GLY A 485 9.17 -145.70 19.44
C GLY A 485 8.47 -144.33 19.33
N TYR A 486 7.21 -144.21 18.92
CA TYR A 486 6.56 -142.90 18.75
C TYR A 486 5.09 -142.90 19.15
N PHE A 487 4.78 -142.07 20.16
CA PHE A 487 3.41 -141.70 20.52
C PHE A 487 2.87 -140.65 19.54
N THR A 488 1.93 -141.04 18.67
CA THR A 488 1.11 -140.09 17.90
C THR A 488 -0.17 -139.79 18.66
N ARG A 489 -0.29 -138.60 19.28
CA ARG A 489 -1.54 -138.18 19.95
C ARG A 489 -2.49 -137.56 18.92
N MET A 490 -3.24 -138.39 18.18
CA MET A 490 -4.41 -137.93 17.43
C MET A 490 -5.54 -137.62 18.42
N ILE A 491 -5.91 -136.34 18.58
CA ILE A 491 -7.10 -135.97 19.33
C ILE A 491 -8.31 -136.15 18.39
N PRO A 492 -9.25 -137.08 18.68
CA PRO A 492 -10.43 -137.26 17.84
C PRO A 492 -11.32 -135.99 17.87
N MET A 493 -11.71 -135.48 16.71
CA MET A 493 -12.70 -134.40 16.61
C MET A 493 -14.01 -134.84 17.26
N LYS A 494 -14.42 -134.17 18.35
CA LYS A 494 -15.76 -134.36 18.91
C LYS A 494 -16.81 -133.98 17.86
N LYS A 495 -17.84 -134.83 17.67
CA LYS A 495 -19.02 -134.51 16.85
C LYS A 495 -19.60 -133.19 17.36
N ILE A 496 -19.61 -132.17 16.49
CA ILE A 496 -20.22 -130.88 16.79
C ILE A 496 -21.74 -131.06 16.71
N PRO A 497 -22.52 -130.77 17.77
CA PRO A 497 -23.98 -130.82 17.72
C PRO A 497 -24.54 -129.82 16.69
N ASP A 498 -25.65 -130.17 16.03
CA ASP A 498 -26.28 -129.32 15.02
C ASP A 498 -26.56 -127.91 15.55
N GLY A 499 -26.15 -126.89 14.78
CA GLY A 499 -26.32 -125.48 15.12
C GLY A 499 -25.17 -124.81 15.89
N MET A 500 -24.09 -125.54 16.22
CA MET A 500 -22.85 -125.00 16.80
C MET A 500 -21.76 -124.81 15.73
N VAL A 501 -20.91 -123.79 15.89
CA VAL A 501 -19.71 -123.55 15.05
C VAL A 501 -18.47 -123.66 15.91
N GLN A 502 -17.47 -124.42 15.44
CA GLN A 502 -16.17 -124.49 16.08
C GLN A 502 -15.25 -123.39 15.55
N VAL A 503 -14.67 -122.62 16.47
CA VAL A 503 -13.63 -121.63 16.19
C VAL A 503 -12.33 -122.14 16.78
N THR A 504 -11.30 -122.28 15.95
CA THR A 504 -9.98 -122.78 16.36
C THR A 504 -8.91 -121.71 16.17
N GLY A 505 -8.11 -121.47 17.22
CA GLY A 505 -6.89 -120.69 17.13
C GLY A 505 -5.76 -121.47 16.44
N VAL A 506 -4.85 -120.75 15.78
CA VAL A 506 -3.83 -121.35 14.89
C VAL A 506 -2.72 -122.10 15.63
N HIS A 507 -2.57 -121.92 16.94
CA HIS A 507 -1.46 -122.51 17.73
C HIS A 507 -1.90 -123.67 18.65
N GLY A 508 -3.08 -124.26 18.41
CA GLY A 508 -3.51 -125.47 19.12
C GLY A 508 -3.98 -125.26 20.57
N GLU A 509 -4.02 -124.02 21.06
CA GLU A 509 -4.35 -123.68 22.47
C GLU A 509 -5.86 -123.55 22.76
N GLY A 510 -6.67 -124.42 22.15
CA GLY A 510 -8.09 -124.57 22.48
C GLY A 510 -9.07 -124.24 21.34
N CYS A 511 -10.29 -124.77 21.48
CA CYS A 511 -11.39 -124.54 20.55
C CYS A 511 -12.60 -123.99 21.29
N LEU A 512 -13.23 -122.97 20.70
CA LEU A 512 -14.50 -122.43 21.18
C LEU A 512 -15.64 -123.01 20.34
N TYR A 513 -16.68 -123.50 20.99
CA TYR A 513 -17.92 -123.90 20.32
C TYR A 513 -18.96 -122.83 20.63
N VAL A 514 -19.49 -122.19 19.59
CA VAL A 514 -20.45 -121.10 19.77
C VAL A 514 -21.74 -121.41 19.05
N GLN A 515 -22.85 -121.20 19.73
CA GLN A 515 -24.18 -121.41 19.19
C GLN A 515 -24.52 -120.26 18.25
N ARG A 516 -24.81 -120.57 16.99
CA ARG A 516 -24.96 -119.58 15.91
C ARG A 516 -25.92 -118.45 16.27
N ASN A 517 -27.05 -118.80 16.88
CA ASN A 517 -28.16 -117.89 17.16
C ASN A 517 -27.83 -116.87 18.27
N LYS A 518 -26.72 -117.04 18.99
CA LYS A 518 -26.30 -116.16 20.10
C LYS A 518 -25.32 -115.06 19.65
N ILE A 519 -24.84 -115.09 18.42
CA ILE A 519 -23.97 -114.05 17.85
C ILE A 519 -24.70 -113.39 16.68
N PRO A 520 -25.63 -112.46 16.93
CA PRO A 520 -26.51 -111.93 15.88
C PRO A 520 -25.79 -111.00 14.91
N THR A 521 -24.65 -110.42 15.29
CA THR A 521 -23.90 -109.47 14.45
C THR A 521 -22.39 -109.69 14.53
N TYR A 522 -21.66 -109.20 13.53
CA TYR A 522 -20.19 -109.28 13.48
C TYR A 522 -19.52 -108.67 14.72
N ASN A 523 -20.04 -107.56 15.21
CA ASN A 523 -19.50 -106.89 16.39
C ASN A 523 -19.61 -107.77 17.65
N HIS A 524 -20.67 -108.58 17.78
CA HIS A 524 -20.76 -109.55 18.87
C HIS A 524 -19.70 -110.65 18.74
N PHE A 525 -19.44 -111.14 17.52
CA PHE A 525 -18.37 -112.12 17.28
C PHE A 525 -17.00 -111.57 17.64
N ARG A 526 -16.71 -110.34 17.18
CA ARG A 526 -15.43 -109.67 17.45
C ARG A 526 -15.20 -109.45 18.94
N SER A 527 -16.23 -109.00 19.67
CA SER A 527 -16.16 -108.85 21.12
C SER A 527 -15.91 -110.18 21.83
N LEU A 528 -16.55 -111.27 21.37
CA LEU A 528 -16.32 -112.61 21.91
C LEU A 528 -14.87 -113.06 21.74
N ILE A 529 -14.30 -112.91 20.53
CA ILE A 529 -12.91 -113.30 20.26
C ILE A 529 -11.92 -112.47 21.07
N LYS A 530 -12.16 -111.16 21.18
CA LYS A 530 -11.33 -110.28 22.02
C LYS A 530 -11.41 -110.67 23.49
N SER A 531 -12.60 -111.02 23.99
CA SER A 531 -12.78 -111.44 25.38
C SER A 531 -12.15 -112.80 25.68
N ALA A 532 -12.27 -113.76 24.76
CA ALA A 532 -11.81 -115.13 24.99
C ALA A 532 -10.29 -115.28 24.81
N TRP A 533 -9.69 -114.56 23.85
CA TRP A 533 -8.29 -114.72 23.45
C TRP A 533 -7.46 -113.44 23.45
N GLY A 534 -8.03 -112.29 23.82
CA GLY A 534 -7.33 -111.00 23.79
C GLY A 534 -7.06 -110.46 22.37
N LEU A 535 -7.54 -111.14 21.33
CA LEU A 535 -7.24 -110.80 19.93
C LEU A 535 -8.18 -109.73 19.39
N THR A 536 -7.62 -108.70 18.75
CA THR A 536 -8.40 -107.64 18.11
C THR A 536 -8.50 -107.92 16.60
N LEU A 537 -9.69 -108.28 16.11
CA LEU A 537 -9.94 -108.42 14.67
C LEU A 537 -9.94 -107.03 14.00
N SER A 538 -9.34 -106.87 12.81
CA SER A 538 -9.29 -105.58 12.12
C SER A 538 -10.59 -105.31 11.35
N ASN A 539 -11.00 -104.03 11.22
CA ASN A 539 -12.21 -103.64 10.49
C ASN A 539 -12.04 -103.74 8.96
N ASN A 540 -10.80 -103.78 8.46
CA ASN A 540 -10.49 -103.60 7.05
C ASN A 540 -10.28 -104.92 6.28
N CYS A 541 -10.60 -106.06 6.89
CA CYS A 541 -10.68 -107.30 6.15
C CYS A 541 -11.99 -107.29 5.34
N TYR A 542 -11.89 -106.97 4.05
CA TYR A 542 -12.98 -107.03 3.06
C TYR A 542 -13.82 -108.29 3.26
N ILE A 543 -15.01 -108.12 3.84
CA ILE A 543 -16.04 -109.15 3.78
C ILE A 543 -17.09 -108.68 2.79
N HIS A 544 -16.93 -109.11 1.53
CA HIS A 544 -17.87 -108.84 0.45
C HIS A 544 -19.25 -109.50 0.63
N VAL A 545 -19.60 -110.03 1.82
CA VAL A 545 -20.78 -110.90 1.99
C VAL A 545 -21.53 -110.69 3.31
N TRP A 546 -21.28 -109.62 4.08
CA TRP A 546 -22.06 -109.37 5.32
C TRP A 546 -23.25 -108.41 5.14
N ASP A 547 -23.38 -107.74 4.00
CA ASP A 547 -24.36 -106.65 3.81
C ASP A 547 -25.59 -107.05 2.98
N GLN A 548 -25.80 -108.34 2.74
CA GLN A 548 -27.06 -108.86 2.18
C GLN A 548 -27.58 -109.97 3.09
N GLY A 549 -28.62 -109.64 3.86
CA GLY A 549 -29.15 -110.48 4.93
C GLY A 549 -29.77 -111.79 4.47
N SER A 550 -28.96 -112.84 4.28
CA SER A 550 -29.34 -114.26 4.48
C SER A 550 -28.21 -115.27 4.19
N PHE A 551 -27.00 -115.20 4.78
CA PHE A 551 -25.97 -116.24 4.52
C PHE A 551 -25.09 -116.59 5.74
N TYR A 552 -25.67 -117.32 6.71
CA TYR A 552 -24.93 -118.11 7.73
C TYR A 552 -25.30 -119.60 7.74
N SER A 553 -26.12 -120.05 6.80
CA SER A 553 -26.66 -121.41 6.85
C SER A 553 -25.62 -122.51 6.59
N GLY A 554 -24.46 -122.21 5.99
CA GLY A 554 -23.50 -123.24 5.56
C GLY A 554 -22.32 -123.57 6.50
N TYR A 555 -21.67 -122.59 7.13
CA TYR A 555 -20.27 -122.75 7.55
C TYR A 555 -20.07 -123.59 8.83
N ARG A 556 -19.27 -124.68 8.77
CA ARG A 556 -18.97 -125.52 9.95
C ARG A 556 -17.74 -125.08 10.75
N ARG A 557 -16.76 -124.40 10.13
CA ARG A 557 -15.50 -124.01 10.82
C ARG A 557 -15.02 -122.60 10.44
N ILE A 558 -14.59 -121.85 11.45
CA ILE A 558 -13.92 -120.55 11.30
C ILE A 558 -12.49 -120.65 11.84
N THR A 559 -11.51 -120.23 11.05
CA THR A 559 -10.09 -120.24 11.42
C THR A 559 -9.54 -118.82 11.43
N ILE A 560 -8.85 -118.42 12.52
CA ILE A 560 -8.32 -117.06 12.71
C ILE A 560 -6.79 -117.07 12.64
N THR A 561 -6.20 -116.43 11.63
CA THR A 561 -4.74 -116.34 11.38
C THR A 561 -4.24 -114.91 11.49
N PRO A 562 -2.96 -114.67 11.86
CA PRO A 562 -2.35 -113.34 11.79
C PRO A 562 -2.48 -112.71 10.40
N ASP A 563 -2.75 -111.41 10.32
CA ASP A 563 -2.80 -110.66 9.07
C ASP A 563 -1.40 -110.16 8.70
N SER A 564 -0.79 -110.72 7.66
CA SER A 564 0.53 -110.28 7.19
C SER A 564 0.59 -108.80 6.75
N GLY A 565 -0.56 -108.18 6.46
CA GLY A 565 -0.68 -106.76 6.12
C GLY A 565 -0.97 -105.83 7.30
N CYS A 566 -1.15 -106.36 8.52
CA CYS A 566 -1.45 -105.56 9.70
C CYS A 566 -0.73 -106.14 10.93
N LEU A 567 0.32 -105.46 11.40
CA LEU A 567 1.21 -105.90 12.51
C LEU A 567 0.47 -106.35 13.78
N ASN A 568 -0.76 -105.86 14.01
CA ASN A 568 -1.60 -106.23 15.16
C ASN A 568 -2.99 -106.79 14.76
N GLY A 569 -3.21 -107.11 13.48
CA GLY A 569 -4.47 -107.58 12.95
C GLY A 569 -4.51 -109.10 12.75
N HIS A 570 -5.69 -109.69 12.82
CA HIS A 570 -5.93 -111.09 12.47
C HIS A 570 -7.02 -111.17 11.40
N LYS A 571 -6.82 -112.05 10.40
CA LYS A 571 -7.83 -112.44 9.42
C LYS A 571 -8.56 -113.67 9.91
N PHE A 572 -9.81 -113.84 9.51
CA PHE A 572 -10.50 -115.11 9.67
C PHE A 572 -10.97 -115.64 8.32
N THR A 573 -10.96 -116.96 8.20
CA THR A 573 -11.43 -117.70 7.02
C THR A 573 -12.56 -118.64 7.45
N CYS A 574 -13.65 -118.65 6.68
CA CYS A 574 -14.79 -119.52 6.92
C CYS A 574 -14.74 -120.69 5.93
N THR A 575 -14.92 -121.91 6.43
CA THR A 575 -15.02 -123.14 5.61
C THR A 575 -16.33 -123.85 5.94
N ASN A 576 -17.00 -124.37 4.90
CA ASN A 576 -18.23 -125.15 5.04
C ASN A 576 -17.98 -126.54 5.60
#